data_AF-A0A6B9F8T8-F1
#
_entry.id   AF-A0A6B9F8T8-F1
#
_cell.length_a   1.000
_cell.length_b   1.000
_cell.length_c   1.000
_cell.angle_alpha   90.00
_cell.angle_beta   90.00
_cell.angle_gamma   90.00
#
_symmetry.space_group_name_H-M   'P 1'
#
loop_
_entity.id
_entity.type
_entity.pdbx_description
1 polymer ?
#
loop_
_entity_poly.entity_id
_entity_poly.type
_entity_poly.pdbx_seq_one_letter_code
_entity_poly.pdbx_strand_id
1 'polypeptide(L)'
;MTDDVRDALRSLATDEPPAPAATVDEAVSALDDVRALAAFVDDGGIDRLRRAVAAAEREGAERTARRGRRALATIDRCRTAAADHFRSGRGTVLSADDQPPER
;
A
#
# COMPACT_ATOMS: atom_id res chain seq x y z
N MET A 1 3.78 33.13 12.63
CA MET A 1 4.71 32.45 11.70
C MET A 1 5.61 31.44 12.41
N THR A 2 6.30 31.76 13.51
CA THR A 2 7.10 30.76 14.25
C THR A 2 6.26 29.80 15.11
N ASP A 3 5.09 30.24 15.57
CA ASP A 3 4.18 29.38 16.34
C ASP A 3 3.46 28.35 15.47
N ASP A 4 3.06 28.71 14.24
CA ASP A 4 2.44 27.76 13.30
C ASP A 4 3.39 26.60 12.95
N VAL A 5 4.68 26.90 12.76
CA VAL A 5 5.72 25.89 12.52
C VAL A 5 5.95 25.02 13.76
N ARG A 6 5.92 25.62 14.96
CA ARG A 6 6.08 24.89 16.22
C ARG A 6 4.90 23.94 16.46
N ASP A 7 3.68 24.39 16.18
CA ASP A 7 2.47 23.58 16.33
C ASP A 7 2.41 22.45 15.29
N ALA A 8 2.83 22.72 14.05
CA ALA A 8 2.96 21.68 13.03
C ALA A 8 4.00 20.62 13.40
N LEU A 9 5.17 21.03 13.91
CA LEU A 9 6.21 20.10 14.37
C LEU A 9 5.78 19.31 15.62
N ARG A 10 5.02 19.95 16.52
CA ARG A 10 4.46 19.29 17.70
C ARG A 10 3.40 18.26 17.30
N SER A 11 2.52 18.61 16.38
CA SER A 11 1.54 17.69 15.80
C SER A 11 2.21 16.48 15.16
N LEU A 12 3.28 16.69 14.38
CA LEU A 12 4.04 15.60 13.74
C LEU A 12 4.78 14.73 14.77
N ALA A 13 5.26 15.32 15.86
CA ALA A 13 5.93 14.58 16.94
C ALA A 13 4.96 13.75 17.79
N THR A 14 3.69 14.15 17.87
CA THR A 14 2.62 13.42 18.58
C THR A 14 1.82 12.50 17.68
N ASP A 15 1.99 12.59 16.35
CA ASP A 15 1.43 11.65 15.39
C ASP A 15 2.23 10.34 15.46
N GLU A 16 2.01 9.62 16.56
CA GLU A 16 2.74 8.41 16.86
C GLU A 16 2.36 7.36 15.81
N PRO A 17 3.33 6.84 15.03
CA PRO A 17 3.01 5.87 14.01
C PRO A 17 2.30 4.68 14.65
N PRO A 18 1.26 4.13 14.01
CA PRO A 18 0.52 3.00 14.56
C PRO A 18 1.49 1.88 14.94
N ALA A 19 1.20 1.21 16.06
CA ALA A 19 2.02 0.14 16.58
C ALA A 19 2.39 -0.86 15.44
N PRO A 20 3.62 -1.39 15.40
CA PRO A 20 4.08 -2.23 14.29
C PRO A 20 3.12 -3.39 13.96
N ALA A 21 2.53 -4.00 14.99
CA ALA A 21 1.52 -5.04 14.85
C ALA A 21 0.24 -4.55 14.15
N ALA A 22 -0.27 -3.37 14.54
CA ALA A 22 -1.48 -2.78 13.96
C ALA A 22 -1.30 -2.52 12.46
N THR A 23 -0.14 -1.97 12.05
CA THR A 23 0.17 -1.74 10.63
C THR A 23 0.24 -3.06 9.85
N VAL A 24 0.79 -4.12 10.44
CA VAL A 24 0.88 -5.45 9.80
C VAL A 24 -0.50 -6.11 9.68
N ASP A 25 -1.35 -6.01 10.71
CA ASP A 25 -2.70 -6.57 10.68
C ASP A 25 -3.62 -5.84 9.70
N GLU A 26 -3.49 -4.51 9.61
CA GLU A 26 -4.14 -3.69 8.59
C GLU A 26 -3.73 -4.13 7.19
N ALA A 27 -2.42 -4.24 6.92
CA ALA A 27 -1.92 -4.69 5.62
C ALA A 27 -2.42 -6.10 5.26
N VAL A 28 -2.50 -7.01 6.23
CA VAL A 28 -3.00 -8.37 5.98
C VAL A 28 -4.51 -8.38 5.72
N SER A 29 -5.30 -7.56 6.41
CA SER A 29 -6.73 -7.42 6.12
C SER A 29 -6.97 -6.79 4.75
N ALA A 30 -6.15 -5.81 4.37
CA ALA A 30 -6.22 -5.20 3.04
C ALA A 30 -5.90 -6.21 1.92
N LEU A 31 -5.05 -7.23 2.16
CA LEU A 31 -4.82 -8.28 1.16
C LEU A 31 -6.08 -9.10 0.83
N ASP A 32 -7.07 -9.15 1.73
CA ASP A 32 -8.35 -9.81 1.50
C ASP A 32 -9.35 -8.91 0.73
N ASP A 33 -9.07 -7.62 0.58
CA ASP A 33 -9.87 -6.64 -0.18
C ASP A 33 -8.99 -5.79 -1.10
N VAL A 34 -9.03 -6.07 -2.40
CA VAL A 34 -8.24 -5.39 -3.43
C VAL A 34 -8.41 -3.86 -3.42
N ARG A 35 -9.60 -3.35 -3.08
CA ARG A 35 -9.84 -1.90 -3.03
C ARG A 35 -9.20 -1.28 -1.79
N ALA A 36 -9.26 -1.96 -0.65
CA ALA A 36 -8.56 -1.55 0.56
C ALA A 36 -7.04 -1.60 0.36
N LEU A 37 -6.53 -2.61 -0.35
CA LEU A 37 -5.12 -2.70 -0.70
C LEU A 37 -4.66 -1.55 -1.59
N ALA A 38 -5.46 -1.17 -2.59
CA ALA A 38 -5.17 -0.04 -3.45
C ALA A 38 -5.07 1.27 -2.65
N ALA A 39 -6.06 1.54 -1.78
CA ALA A 39 -6.05 2.71 -0.90
C ALA A 39 -4.83 2.72 0.03
N PHE A 40 -4.50 1.59 0.67
CA PHE A 40 -3.32 1.46 1.52
C PHE A 40 -2.02 1.76 0.76
N VAL A 41 -1.91 1.32 -0.50
CA VAL A 41 -0.74 1.60 -1.34
C VAL A 41 -0.67 3.08 -1.72
N ASP A 42 -1.80 3.68 -2.11
CA ASP A 42 -1.89 5.08 -2.51
C ASP A 42 -1.54 6.03 -1.35
N ASP A 43 -1.90 5.66 -0.12
CA ASP A 43 -1.56 6.38 1.11
C ASP A 43 -0.09 6.20 1.57
N GLY A 44 0.76 5.59 0.73
CA GLY A 44 2.18 5.35 1.05
C GLY A 44 2.40 4.23 2.08
N GLY A 45 1.41 3.35 2.27
CA GLY A 45 1.43 2.27 3.25
C GLY A 45 2.60 1.29 3.08
N ILE A 46 3.18 1.18 1.89
CA ILE A 46 4.36 0.31 1.64
C ILE A 46 5.60 0.78 2.41
N ASP A 47 5.88 2.08 2.40
CA ASP A 47 7.04 2.61 3.14
C ASP A 47 6.77 2.61 4.65
N ARG A 48 5.51 2.74 5.06
CA ARG A 48 5.09 2.54 6.45
C ARG A 48 5.29 1.09 6.89
N LEU A 49 4.87 0.12 6.08
CA LEU A 49 5.01 -1.32 6.34
C LEU A 49 6.49 -1.73 6.40
N ARG A 50 7.33 -1.22 5.50
CA ARG A 50 8.79 -1.45 5.55
C ARG A 50 9.40 -0.94 6.85
N ARG A 51 9.03 0.26 7.29
CA ARG A 51 9.47 0.83 8.58
C ARG A 51 8.98 -0.01 9.77
N ALA A 52 7.73 -0.48 9.73
CA ALA A 52 7.15 -1.33 10.77
C ALA A 52 7.86 -2.69 10.86
N VAL A 53 8.21 -3.32 9.73
CA VAL A 53 9.00 -4.55 9.71
C VAL A 53 10.38 -4.33 10.32
N ALA A 54 11.08 -3.27 9.91
CA ALA A 54 12.40 -2.96 10.46
C ALA A 54 12.35 -2.64 11.97
N ALA A 55 11.27 -2.01 12.45
CA ALA A 55 11.04 -1.79 13.88
C ALA A 55 10.83 -3.12 14.62
N ALA A 56 9.96 -4.00 14.11
CA ALA A 56 9.72 -5.32 14.68
C ALA A 56 10.99 -6.17 14.75
N GLU A 57 11.88 -6.10 13.76
CA GLU A 57 13.19 -6.78 13.79
C GLU A 57 14.10 -6.23 14.89
N ARG A 58 14.15 -4.89 15.06
CA ARG A 58 14.93 -4.26 16.14
C ARG A 58 14.38 -4.60 17.53
N GLU A 59 13.08 -4.77 17.64
CA GLU A 59 12.39 -5.14 18.88
C GLU A 59 12.43 -6.64 19.19
N GLY A 60 12.96 -7.48 18.27
CA GLY A 60 12.96 -8.95 18.41
C GLY A 60 11.56 -9.58 18.28
N ALA A 61 10.63 -8.86 17.66
CA ALA A 61 9.26 -9.30 17.40
C ALA A 61 9.18 -10.16 16.12
N GLU A 62 9.86 -11.31 16.13
CA GLU A 62 10.12 -12.15 14.97
C GLU A 62 8.86 -12.61 14.22
N ARG A 63 7.77 -12.88 14.94
CA ARG A 63 6.49 -13.26 14.33
C ARG A 63 5.91 -12.10 13.51
N THR A 64 5.94 -10.89 14.05
CA THR A 64 5.44 -9.67 13.39
C THR A 64 6.31 -9.34 12.18
N ALA A 65 7.64 -9.37 12.34
CA ALA A 65 8.59 -9.15 11.26
C ALA A 65 8.37 -10.16 10.11
N ARG A 66 8.23 -11.45 10.43
CA ARG A 66 7.96 -12.50 9.44
C ARG A 66 6.64 -12.27 8.70
N ARG A 67 5.58 -11.87 9.41
CA ARG A 67 4.27 -11.59 8.81
C ARG A 67 4.33 -10.38 7.88
N GLY A 68 4.99 -9.30 8.28
CA GLY A 68 5.17 -8.11 7.44
C GLY A 68 6.03 -8.38 6.20
N ARG A 69 7.12 -9.16 6.30
CA ARG A 69 7.89 -9.59 5.13
C ARG A 69 7.06 -10.40 4.14
N ARG A 70 6.19 -11.29 4.64
CA ARG A 70 5.27 -12.07 3.80
C ARG A 70 4.26 -11.16 3.09
N ALA A 71 3.71 -10.17 3.80
CA ALA A 71 2.80 -9.20 3.20
C ALA A 71 3.48 -8.41 2.09
N LEU A 72 4.70 -7.90 2.31
CA LEU A 72 5.48 -7.20 1.28
C LEU A 72 5.72 -8.07 0.03
N ALA A 73 6.08 -9.35 0.22
CA ALA A 73 6.29 -10.28 -0.89
C ALA A 73 5.00 -10.55 -1.69
N THR A 74 3.85 -10.61 -1.02
CA THR A 74 2.55 -10.74 -1.70
C THR A 74 2.24 -9.50 -2.53
N ILE A 75 2.43 -8.30 -1.96
CA ILE A 75 2.16 -7.04 -2.67
C ILE A 75 3.05 -6.89 -3.90
N ASP A 76 4.34 -7.21 -3.78
CA ASP A 76 5.29 -7.16 -4.90
C ASP A 76 4.88 -8.12 -6.04
N ARG A 77 4.40 -9.31 -5.69
CA ARG A 77 3.87 -10.27 -6.65
C ARG A 77 2.59 -9.75 -7.33
N CYS A 78 1.67 -9.16 -6.58
CA CYS A 78 0.47 -8.54 -7.14
C CYS A 78 0.82 -7.41 -8.11
N ARG A 79 1.79 -6.56 -7.76
CA ARG A 79 2.26 -5.47 -8.62
C ARG A 79 2.92 -5.98 -9.89
N THR A 80 3.75 -7.01 -9.77
CA THR A 80 4.39 -7.67 -10.92
C THR A 80 3.35 -8.29 -11.85
N ALA A 81 2.40 -9.06 -11.31
CA ALA A 81 1.32 -9.66 -12.10
C ALA A 81 0.46 -8.61 -12.80
N ALA A 82 0.10 -7.51 -12.12
CA ALA A 82 -0.63 -6.41 -12.73
C ALA A 82 0.19 -5.76 -13.85
N ALA A 83 1.47 -5.45 -13.61
CA ALA A 83 2.35 -4.86 -14.62
C ALA A 83 2.51 -5.77 -15.85
N ASP A 84 2.64 -7.08 -15.66
CA ASP A 84 2.72 -8.07 -16.74
C ASP A 84 1.41 -8.16 -17.53
N HIS A 85 0.26 -8.01 -16.86
CA HIS A 85 -1.06 -8.00 -17.51
C HIS A 85 -1.26 -6.76 -18.39
N PHE A 86 -0.72 -5.61 -18.00
CA PHE A 86 -0.73 -4.38 -18.81
C PHE A 86 0.34 -4.37 -19.91
N ARG A 87 1.51 -4.99 -19.68
CA ARG A 87 2.57 -5.13 -20.68
C ARG A 87 2.21 -6.14 -21.77
N SER A 88 1.46 -7.19 -21.41
CA SER A 88 1.02 -8.25 -22.31
C SER A 88 -0.24 -7.86 -23.09
N GLY A 89 -0.28 -6.69 -23.73
CA GLY A 89 -1.12 -6.39 -24.90
C GLY A 89 -2.62 -6.74 -24.87
N ARG A 90 -3.24 -7.05 -23.72
CA ARG A 90 -4.69 -7.15 -23.56
C ARG A 90 -5.23 -5.89 -22.91
N GLY A 91 -4.75 -4.73 -23.37
CA GLY A 91 -5.53 -3.52 -23.25
C GLY A 91 -6.85 -3.85 -23.93
N THR A 92 -7.94 -3.88 -23.17
CA THR A 92 -9.28 -3.91 -23.74
C THR A 92 -9.32 -2.76 -24.71
N VAL A 93 -9.25 -3.08 -26.00
CA VAL A 93 -9.62 -2.15 -27.05
C VAL A 93 -11.08 -1.84 -26.73
N LEU A 94 -11.30 -0.73 -26.01
CA LEU A 94 -12.55 -0.03 -26.03
C LEU A 94 -12.65 0.50 -27.45
N SER A 95 -13.10 -0.35 -28.37
CA SER A 95 -13.65 0.09 -29.64
C SER A 95 -14.94 0.84 -29.29
N ALA A 96 -14.76 2.10 -28.92
CA ALA A 96 -15.77 3.10 -29.17
C ALA A 96 -15.78 3.29 -30.69
N ASP A 97 -16.68 2.60 -31.38
CA ASP A 97 -17.29 3.05 -32.64
C ASP A 97 -18.51 2.17 -32.91
N ASP A 98 -19.55 2.49 -32.15
CA ASP A 98 -20.94 2.17 -32.46
C ASP A 98 -21.42 3.26 -33.45
N GLN A 99 -21.26 3.02 -34.75
CA GLN A 99 -21.91 3.81 -35.80
C GLN A 99 -22.46 2.82 -36.86
N PRO A 100 -23.78 2.58 -36.88
CA PRO A 100 -24.39 1.81 -37.95
C PRO A 100 -24.30 2.60 -39.27
N PRO A 101 -24.00 1.96 -40.42
CA PRO A 101 -24.12 2.63 -41.70
C PRO A 101 -25.61 2.88 -41.96
N GLU A 102 -26.01 4.14 -41.87
CA GLU A 102 -27.29 4.56 -42.44
C GLU A 102 -27.21 4.53 -43.97
N ARG A 103 -28.08 3.69 -44.54
CA ARG A 103 -28.65 3.69 -45.91
C ARG A 103 -27.91 2.90 -46.99
#